data_AF-A0A9P6RVJ6-F1
#
_entry.id   AF-A0A9P6RVJ6-F1
#
_cell.length_a   1.000
_cell.length_b   1.000
_cell.length_c   1.000
_cell.angle_alpha   90.00
_cell.angle_beta   90.00
_cell.angle_gamma   90.00
#
_symmetry.space_group_name_H-M   'P 1'
#
loop_
_entity.id
_entity.type
_entity.pdbx_description
1 polymer ?
#
loop_
_entity_poly.entity_id
_entity_poly.type
_entity_poly.pdbx_seq_one_letter_code
_entity_poly.pdbx_strand_id
1 'polypeptide(L)'
;MDPESTKRSIEQCSVLTSEFQNSRLYIHGLQEEFLVENELAKLEAVSGGAALALTRIDGDLQYYKSHFDKLAISYTELATKERFLTFIAEEIPLNMTLESNQKMEAKAAIARKQEEEIDLAVVQLQREITETAEGACRDYDEIHQGILELTKALKHIQTMERELAEMRKMDEQYRGMTLEHSQEVLAAQTQQLHQLHQDLDEMTAETENLKWQESQLKESNQKVVSQRIQLESQAKEAFRMSALRRPEIEYAYKECLAATKQYQDGVGLASIQYLTDSNSLILEYRILPGSGPVHTANPGISAQAASSRTRTRKPVLMQILIKIHPRSGRLLSVNIENAGCDVKDIIQVAKARNDISFLVTETLDRVMKAHP
;
A
#
# COMPACT_ATOMS: atom_id res chain seq x y z
N MET A 1 -40.32 -7.80 6.06
CA MET A 1 -39.74 -6.50 6.40
C MET A 1 -40.08 -6.18 7.83
N ASP A 2 -39.08 -5.83 8.62
CA ASP A 2 -39.23 -5.53 10.03
C ASP A 2 -39.92 -4.16 10.20
N PRO A 3 -41.13 -4.08 10.77
CA PRO A 3 -41.84 -2.81 10.95
C PRO A 3 -41.06 -1.82 11.82
N GLU A 4 -40.09 -2.29 12.61
CA GLU A 4 -39.19 -1.40 13.35
C GLU A 4 -38.22 -0.63 12.45
N SER A 5 -37.75 -1.24 11.35
CA SER A 5 -36.83 -0.60 10.41
C SER A 5 -37.48 0.64 9.77
N THR A 6 -38.72 0.50 9.31
CA THR A 6 -39.46 1.59 8.68
C THR A 6 -39.79 2.72 9.67
N LYS A 7 -40.10 2.38 10.93
CA LYS A 7 -40.29 3.38 11.99
C LYS A 7 -39.01 4.17 12.27
N ARG A 8 -37.84 3.50 12.37
CA ARG A 8 -36.56 4.18 12.59
C ARG A 8 -36.20 5.11 11.43
N SER A 9 -36.46 4.72 10.18
CA SER A 9 -36.22 5.60 9.03
C SER A 9 -37.13 6.83 9.05
N ILE A 10 -38.40 6.68 9.43
CA ILE A 10 -39.33 7.82 9.55
C ILE A 10 -38.90 8.77 10.69
N GLU A 11 -38.48 8.22 11.83
CA GLU A 11 -37.95 9.02 12.95
C GLU A 11 -36.64 9.73 12.60
N GLN A 12 -35.76 9.11 11.81
CA GLN A 12 -34.53 9.77 11.34
C GLN A 12 -34.85 10.94 10.38
N CYS A 13 -35.82 10.77 9.48
CA CYS A 13 -36.26 11.85 8.59
C CYS A 13 -36.89 13.02 9.36
N SER A 14 -37.66 12.75 10.41
CA SER A 14 -38.27 13.82 11.21
C SER A 14 -37.22 14.59 12.03
N VAL A 15 -36.22 13.89 12.57
CA VAL A 15 -35.07 14.52 13.27
C VAL A 15 -34.31 15.43 12.30
N LEU A 16 -33.93 14.94 11.11
CA LEU A 16 -33.23 15.75 10.11
C LEU A 16 -34.04 16.97 9.66
N THR A 17 -35.36 16.83 9.53
CA THR A 17 -36.25 17.95 9.18
C THR A 17 -36.28 18.99 10.29
N SER A 18 -36.31 18.56 11.56
CA SER A 18 -36.28 19.46 12.71
C SER A 18 -34.92 20.14 12.89
N GLU A 19 -33.82 19.43 12.65
CA GLU A 19 -32.46 20.00 12.65
C GLU A 19 -32.30 21.02 11.52
N PHE A 20 -32.88 20.77 10.35
CA PHE A 20 -32.86 21.73 9.25
C PHE A 20 -33.69 22.98 9.54
N GLN A 21 -34.86 22.84 10.17
CA GLN A 21 -35.69 23.98 10.59
C GLN A 21 -35.05 24.79 11.73
N ASN A 22 -34.33 24.13 12.63
CA ASN A 22 -33.64 24.76 13.76
C ASN A 22 -32.23 25.25 13.42
N SER A 23 -31.65 24.78 12.31
CA SER A 23 -30.43 25.32 11.75
C SER A 23 -30.74 26.73 11.24
N ARG A 24 -30.60 27.70 12.14
CA ARG A 24 -30.59 29.13 11.80
C ARG A 24 -29.68 29.28 10.59
N LEU A 25 -30.26 29.69 9.45
CA LEU A 25 -29.51 29.95 8.23
C LEU A 25 -28.28 30.77 8.59
N TYR A 26 -27.09 30.20 8.35
CA TYR A 26 -25.78 30.78 8.65
C TYR A 26 -25.61 32.20 8.08
N ILE A 27 -26.50 32.61 7.17
CA ILE A 27 -26.68 33.96 6.65
C ILE A 27 -26.93 34.99 7.77
N HIS A 28 -27.70 34.67 8.80
CA HIS A 28 -27.93 35.59 9.93
C HIS A 28 -26.73 35.69 10.87
N GLY A 29 -26.00 34.59 11.07
CA GLY A 29 -24.73 34.62 11.83
C GLY A 29 -23.67 35.46 11.13
N LEU A 30 -23.56 35.35 9.80
CA LEU A 30 -22.66 36.16 8.98
C LEU A 30 -23.04 37.65 8.99
N GLN A 31 -24.34 38.00 9.04
CA GLN A 31 -24.78 39.38 9.21
C GLN A 31 -24.41 39.98 10.57
N GLU A 32 -24.53 39.21 11.65
CA GLU A 32 -24.14 39.63 13.00
C GLU A 32 -22.62 39.78 13.12
N GLU A 33 -21.84 38.82 12.57
CA GLU A 33 -20.37 38.91 12.51
C GLU A 33 -19.91 40.12 11.68
N PHE A 34 -20.55 40.38 10.54
CA PHE A 34 -20.28 41.56 9.71
C PHE A 34 -20.57 42.88 10.44
N LEU A 35 -21.68 42.95 11.19
CA LEU A 35 -22.01 44.14 11.98
C LEU A 35 -20.98 44.39 13.08
N VAL A 36 -20.55 43.35 13.78
CA VAL A 36 -19.57 43.44 14.87
C VAL A 36 -18.17 43.82 14.36
N GLU A 37 -17.70 43.23 13.26
CA GLU A 37 -16.41 43.59 12.64
C GLU A 37 -16.40 45.02 12.08
N ASN A 38 -17.51 45.45 11.48
CA ASN A 38 -17.61 46.79 10.89
C ASN A 38 -17.72 47.89 11.97
N GLU A 39 -18.28 47.59 13.14
CA GLU A 39 -18.20 48.48 14.31
C GLU A 39 -16.79 48.55 14.90
N LEU A 40 -16.05 47.44 14.93
CA LEU A 40 -14.63 47.43 15.35
C LEU A 40 -13.74 48.25 14.40
N ALA A 41 -13.93 48.10 13.09
CA ALA A 41 -13.18 48.82 12.06
C ALA A 41 -13.49 50.34 12.04
N LYS A 42 -14.68 50.74 12.51
CA LYS A 42 -15.02 52.16 12.72
C LYS A 42 -14.33 52.76 13.94
N LEU A 43 -14.07 51.98 14.99
CA LEU A 43 -13.36 52.43 16.19
C LEU A 43 -11.85 52.64 15.97
N GLU A 44 -11.23 51.88 15.07
CA GLU A 44 -9.80 52.08 14.69
C GLU A 44 -9.57 53.29 13.76
N ALA A 45 -10.63 53.91 13.21
CA ALA A 45 -10.56 54.97 12.21
C ALA A 45 -10.13 56.35 12.73
N VAL A 46 -9.91 56.53 14.02
CA VAL A 46 -9.68 57.86 14.65
C VAL A 46 -8.21 58.32 14.55
N SER A 47 -7.28 57.54 13.99
CA SER A 47 -5.85 57.88 13.98
C SER A 47 -5.13 57.67 12.64
N GLY A 48 -5.09 58.72 11.80
CA GLY A 48 -3.95 59.02 10.92
C GLY A 48 -4.08 58.83 9.39
N GLY A 49 -3.83 59.91 8.63
CA GLY A 49 -3.03 59.97 7.38
C GLY A 49 -3.55 59.35 6.06
N ALA A 50 -3.59 60.14 4.97
CA ALA A 50 -4.06 59.77 3.63
C ALA A 50 -3.38 58.55 2.94
N ALA A 51 -2.19 58.13 3.38
CA ALA A 51 -1.54 56.90 2.88
C ALA A 51 -2.16 55.62 3.49
N LEU A 52 -2.67 55.69 4.73
CA LEU A 52 -3.43 54.60 5.35
C LEU A 52 -4.81 54.46 4.71
N ALA A 53 -5.38 55.53 4.14
CA ALA A 53 -6.66 55.49 3.45
C ALA A 53 -6.63 54.63 2.17
N LEU A 54 -5.52 54.63 1.41
CA LEU A 54 -5.37 53.80 0.21
C LEU A 54 -5.17 52.31 0.55
N THR A 55 -4.34 51.99 1.55
CA THR A 55 -4.18 50.62 2.04
C THR A 55 -5.46 50.10 2.70
N ARG A 56 -6.27 50.99 3.29
CA ARG A 56 -7.58 50.67 3.86
C ARG A 56 -8.62 50.34 2.80
N ILE A 57 -8.69 51.13 1.72
CA ILE A 57 -9.60 50.83 0.60
C ILE A 57 -9.24 49.49 -0.05
N ASP A 58 -7.94 49.17 -0.18
CA ASP A 58 -7.51 47.87 -0.71
C ASP A 58 -7.85 46.71 0.24
N GLY A 59 -7.69 46.92 1.56
CA GLY A 59 -8.15 45.98 2.59
C GLY A 59 -9.66 45.76 2.58
N ASP A 60 -10.45 46.83 2.48
CA ASP A 60 -11.91 46.77 2.39
C ASP A 60 -12.33 46.04 1.09
N LEU A 61 -11.68 46.31 -0.04
CA LEU A 61 -11.95 45.63 -1.31
C LEU A 61 -11.62 44.13 -1.25
N GLN A 62 -10.50 43.74 -0.63
CA GLN A 62 -10.16 42.33 -0.41
C GLN A 62 -11.14 41.65 0.54
N TYR A 63 -11.60 42.36 1.57
CA TYR A 63 -12.63 41.88 2.49
C TYR A 63 -13.96 41.65 1.77
N TYR A 64 -14.45 42.63 1.02
CA TYR A 64 -15.69 42.48 0.23
C TYR A 64 -15.57 41.34 -0.78
N LYS A 65 -14.41 41.19 -1.44
CA LYS A 65 -14.16 40.07 -2.35
C LYS A 65 -14.28 38.72 -1.64
N SER A 66 -13.58 38.55 -0.52
CA SER A 66 -13.65 37.33 0.31
C SER A 66 -15.08 37.05 0.80
N HIS A 67 -15.81 38.09 1.19
CA HIS A 67 -17.21 37.98 1.58
C HIS A 67 -18.11 37.52 0.43
N PHE A 68 -17.95 38.09 -0.77
CA PHE A 68 -18.71 37.66 -1.95
C PHE A 68 -18.35 36.23 -2.39
N ASP A 69 -17.08 35.83 -2.27
CA ASP A 69 -16.65 34.45 -2.56
C ASP A 69 -17.30 33.45 -1.58
N LYS A 70 -17.33 33.77 -0.29
CA LYS A 70 -18.04 32.95 0.73
C LYS A 70 -19.55 32.88 0.45
N LEU A 71 -20.16 34.00 0.08
CA LEU A 71 -21.58 34.07 -0.25
C LEU A 71 -21.90 33.23 -1.50
N ALA A 72 -21.05 33.28 -2.52
CA ALA A 72 -21.18 32.48 -3.73
C ALA A 72 -21.10 30.98 -3.42
N ILE A 73 -20.15 30.54 -2.60
CA ILE A 73 -20.03 29.15 -2.15
C ILE A 73 -21.31 28.71 -1.43
N SER A 74 -21.79 29.51 -0.46
CA SER A 74 -23.00 29.20 0.30
C SER A 74 -24.24 29.07 -0.59
N TYR A 75 -24.38 29.93 -1.61
CA TYR A 75 -25.49 29.85 -2.56
C TYR A 75 -25.43 28.59 -3.42
N THR A 76 -24.23 28.19 -3.87
CA THR A 76 -24.08 26.96 -4.66
C THR A 76 -24.39 25.70 -3.83
N GLU A 77 -24.02 25.69 -2.55
CA GLU A 77 -24.35 24.60 -1.63
C GLU A 77 -25.86 24.50 -1.37
N LEU A 78 -26.54 25.65 -1.22
CA LEU A 78 -27.98 25.67 -1.05
C LEU A 78 -28.70 25.15 -2.29
N ALA A 79 -28.28 25.58 -3.48
CA ALA A 79 -28.86 25.14 -4.75
C ALA A 79 -28.67 23.64 -5.01
N THR A 80 -27.54 23.04 -4.59
CA THR A 80 -27.32 21.60 -4.72
C THR A 80 -28.15 20.80 -3.71
N LYS A 81 -28.29 21.28 -2.46
CA LYS A 81 -29.16 20.67 -1.46
C LYS A 81 -30.62 20.68 -1.90
N GLU A 82 -31.10 21.80 -2.44
CA GLU A 82 -32.45 21.92 -2.98
C GLU A 82 -32.68 20.90 -4.09
N ARG A 83 -31.80 20.83 -5.10
CA ARG A 83 -31.89 19.83 -6.18
C ARG A 83 -31.90 18.39 -5.68
N PHE A 84 -31.09 18.07 -4.68
CA PHE A 84 -31.05 16.72 -4.10
C PHE A 84 -32.36 16.36 -3.40
N LEU A 85 -32.94 17.30 -2.65
CA LEU A 85 -34.23 17.10 -2.01
C LEU A 85 -35.37 17.00 -3.03
N THR A 86 -35.33 17.79 -4.10
CA THR A 86 -36.27 17.66 -5.22
C THR A 86 -36.15 16.28 -5.87
N PHE A 87 -34.93 15.79 -6.10
CA PHE A 87 -34.70 14.45 -6.66
C PHE A 87 -35.27 13.33 -5.76
N ILE A 88 -35.03 13.41 -4.45
CA ILE A 88 -35.60 12.45 -3.48
C ILE A 88 -37.13 12.55 -3.42
N ALA A 89 -37.69 13.75 -3.52
CA ALA A 89 -39.13 13.96 -3.49
C ALA A 89 -39.83 13.53 -4.80
N GLU A 90 -39.12 13.62 -5.94
CA GLU A 90 -39.58 13.18 -7.26
C GLU A 90 -39.40 11.67 -7.48
N GLU A 91 -38.48 11.01 -6.78
CA GLU A 91 -38.46 9.55 -6.66
C GLU A 91 -39.70 9.09 -5.88
N ILE A 92 -40.79 8.89 -6.63
CA ILE A 92 -42.03 8.28 -6.16
C ILE A 92 -41.65 7.07 -5.31
N PRO A 93 -41.99 7.03 -4.00
CA PRO A 93 -41.71 5.87 -3.20
C PRO A 93 -42.39 4.70 -3.89
N LEU A 94 -41.58 3.74 -4.35
CA LEU A 94 -42.08 2.50 -4.92
C LEU A 94 -42.95 1.87 -3.84
N ASN A 95 -44.27 2.05 -3.96
CA ASN A 95 -45.26 1.37 -3.14
C ASN A 95 -45.24 -0.10 -3.56
N MET A 96 -44.15 -0.79 -3.24
CA MET A 96 -44.06 -2.24 -3.35
C MET A 96 -45.02 -2.81 -2.33
N THR A 97 -46.19 -3.21 -2.81
CA THR A 97 -47.14 -3.97 -2.02
C THR A 97 -46.45 -5.26 -1.54
N LEU A 98 -46.80 -5.72 -0.33
CA LEU A 98 -46.26 -6.96 0.24
C LEU A 98 -46.36 -8.13 -0.75
N GLU A 99 -47.45 -8.19 -1.51
CA GLU A 99 -47.69 -9.20 -2.54
C GLU A 99 -46.69 -9.11 -3.71
N SER A 100 -46.31 -7.91 -4.13
CA SER A 100 -45.28 -7.69 -5.15
C SER A 100 -43.90 -8.17 -4.66
N ASN A 101 -43.56 -7.88 -3.40
CA ASN A 101 -42.31 -8.36 -2.80
C ASN A 101 -42.27 -9.88 -2.71
N GLN A 102 -43.34 -10.53 -2.26
CA GLN A 102 -43.42 -12.00 -2.21
C GLN A 102 -43.28 -12.64 -3.59
N LYS A 103 -43.89 -12.04 -4.63
CA LYS A 103 -43.73 -12.50 -6.02
C LYS A 103 -42.29 -12.35 -6.52
N MET A 104 -41.61 -11.26 -6.17
CA MET A 104 -40.21 -11.02 -6.53
C MET A 104 -39.26 -11.98 -5.80
N GLU A 105 -39.49 -12.24 -4.51
CA GLU A 105 -38.74 -13.23 -3.72
C GLU A 105 -38.90 -14.64 -4.28
N ALA A 106 -40.12 -15.04 -4.66
CA ALA A 106 -40.38 -16.33 -5.28
C ALA A 106 -39.65 -16.48 -6.63
N LYS A 107 -39.66 -15.44 -7.48
CA LYS A 107 -38.90 -15.42 -8.74
C LYS A 107 -37.40 -15.48 -8.50
N ALA A 108 -36.88 -14.74 -7.52
CA ALA A 108 -35.48 -14.77 -7.15
C ALA A 108 -35.05 -16.16 -6.64
N ALA A 109 -35.90 -16.84 -5.87
CA ALA A 109 -35.63 -18.19 -5.40
C ALA A 109 -35.58 -19.22 -6.55
N ILE A 110 -36.49 -19.10 -7.54
CA ILE A 110 -36.46 -19.95 -8.74
C ILE A 110 -35.20 -19.68 -9.57
N ALA A 111 -34.87 -18.41 -9.79
CA ALA A 111 -33.67 -18.02 -10.54
C ALA A 111 -32.39 -18.54 -9.88
N ARG A 112 -32.28 -18.44 -8.55
CA ARG A 112 -31.13 -18.99 -7.81
C ARG A 112 -31.00 -20.51 -7.95
N LYS A 113 -32.11 -21.25 -7.91
CA LYS A 113 -32.08 -22.70 -8.15
C LYS A 113 -31.63 -23.04 -9.56
N GLN A 114 -32.08 -22.29 -10.55
CA GLN A 114 -31.64 -22.47 -11.94
C GLN A 114 -30.16 -22.15 -12.11
N GLU A 115 -29.67 -21.10 -11.43
CA GLU A 115 -28.24 -20.75 -11.40
C GLU A 115 -27.40 -21.87 -10.78
N GLU A 116 -27.82 -22.43 -9.63
CA GLU A 116 -27.16 -23.56 -8.99
C GLU A 116 -27.14 -24.83 -9.87
N GLU A 117 -28.24 -25.13 -10.57
CA GLU A 117 -28.33 -26.25 -11.50
C GLU A 117 -27.40 -26.08 -12.71
N ILE A 118 -27.34 -24.86 -13.28
CA ILE A 118 -26.47 -24.52 -14.40
C ILE A 118 -25.00 -24.59 -13.97
N ASP A 119 -24.64 -24.04 -12.81
CA ASP A 119 -23.27 -24.09 -12.28
C ASP A 119 -22.81 -25.53 -12.09
N LEU A 120 -23.68 -26.39 -11.56
CA LEU A 120 -23.37 -27.81 -11.39
C LEU A 120 -23.19 -28.52 -12.73
N ALA A 121 -24.01 -28.19 -13.74
CA ALA A 121 -23.85 -28.72 -15.10
C ALA A 121 -22.56 -28.23 -15.78
N VAL A 122 -22.18 -26.96 -15.59
CA VAL A 122 -20.93 -26.40 -16.11
C VAL A 122 -19.71 -27.10 -15.48
N VAL A 123 -19.73 -27.35 -14.18
CA VAL A 123 -18.65 -28.09 -13.49
C VAL A 123 -18.54 -29.53 -14.00
N GLN A 124 -19.67 -30.19 -14.27
CA GLN A 124 -19.67 -31.54 -14.86
C GLN A 124 -19.10 -31.54 -16.28
N LEU A 125 -19.56 -30.63 -17.15
CA LEU A 125 -19.03 -30.49 -18.50
C LEU A 125 -17.54 -30.17 -18.53
N GLN A 126 -17.06 -29.30 -17.62
CA GLN A 126 -15.63 -29.03 -17.49
C GLN A 126 -14.85 -30.29 -17.15
N ARG A 127 -15.36 -31.13 -16.22
CA ARG A 127 -14.74 -32.41 -15.87
C ARG A 127 -14.68 -33.36 -17.06
N GLU A 128 -15.78 -33.51 -17.79
CA GLU A 128 -15.84 -34.37 -18.99
C GLU A 128 -14.88 -33.88 -20.08
N ILE A 129 -14.79 -32.56 -20.31
CA ILE A 129 -13.83 -31.98 -21.26
C ILE A 129 -12.40 -32.27 -20.81
N THR A 130 -12.08 -32.11 -19.52
CA THR A 130 -10.72 -32.40 -19.03
C THR A 130 -10.37 -33.88 -19.17
N GLU A 131 -11.29 -34.78 -18.84
CA GLU A 131 -11.05 -36.22 -18.91
C GLU A 131 -10.90 -36.70 -20.37
N THR A 132 -11.73 -36.17 -21.27
CA THR A 132 -11.61 -36.47 -22.71
C THR A 132 -10.35 -35.87 -23.33
N ALA A 133 -9.95 -34.65 -22.94
CA ALA A 133 -8.70 -34.05 -23.40
C ALA A 133 -7.48 -34.82 -22.89
N GLU A 134 -7.47 -35.23 -21.63
CA GLU A 134 -6.40 -36.07 -21.07
C GLU A 134 -6.32 -37.43 -21.77
N GLY A 135 -7.47 -38.07 -22.05
CA GLY A 135 -7.53 -39.29 -22.83
C GLY A 135 -6.94 -39.12 -24.23
N ALA A 136 -7.36 -38.08 -24.95
CA ALA A 136 -6.84 -37.79 -26.29
C ALA A 136 -5.34 -37.49 -26.30
N CYS A 137 -4.79 -36.83 -25.28
CA CYS A 137 -3.35 -36.63 -25.14
C CYS A 137 -2.60 -37.95 -24.95
N ARG A 138 -3.12 -38.87 -24.12
CA ARG A 138 -2.51 -40.19 -23.93
C ARG A 138 -2.52 -41.01 -25.21
N ASP A 139 -3.66 -41.05 -25.90
CA ASP A 139 -3.81 -41.75 -27.18
C ASP A 139 -2.83 -41.19 -28.23
N TYR A 140 -2.68 -39.87 -28.28
CA TYR A 140 -1.72 -39.21 -29.17
C TYR A 140 -0.27 -39.60 -28.83
N ASP A 141 0.10 -39.59 -27.56
CA ASP A 141 1.45 -39.97 -27.12
C ASP A 141 1.76 -41.44 -27.44
N GLU A 142 0.80 -42.34 -27.24
CA GLU A 142 0.92 -43.77 -27.61
C GLU A 142 1.11 -43.95 -29.12
N ILE A 143 0.28 -43.29 -29.94
CA ILE A 143 0.42 -43.33 -31.40
C ILE A 143 1.77 -42.75 -31.83
N HIS A 144 2.20 -41.64 -31.21
CA HIS A 144 3.46 -40.99 -31.52
C HIS A 144 4.66 -41.89 -31.21
N GLN A 145 4.65 -42.57 -30.04
CA GLN A 145 5.65 -43.57 -29.69
C GLN A 145 5.66 -44.73 -30.70
N GLY A 146 4.50 -45.25 -31.08
CA GLY A 146 4.38 -46.29 -32.11
C GLY A 146 4.97 -45.87 -33.46
N ILE A 147 4.74 -44.62 -33.88
CA ILE A 147 5.34 -44.05 -35.11
C ILE A 147 6.87 -43.97 -35.00
N LEU A 148 7.40 -43.56 -33.85
CA LEU A 148 8.85 -43.48 -33.61
C LEU A 148 9.49 -44.87 -33.67
N GLU A 149 8.87 -45.87 -33.04
CA GLU A 149 9.33 -47.26 -33.09
C GLU A 149 9.30 -47.83 -34.50
N LEU A 150 8.20 -47.60 -35.24
CA LEU A 150 8.08 -48.02 -36.64
C LEU A 150 9.16 -47.36 -37.51
N THR A 151 9.40 -46.07 -37.30
CA THR A 151 10.44 -45.32 -38.03
C THR A 151 11.84 -45.87 -37.73
N LYS A 152 12.11 -46.24 -36.48
CA LYS A 152 13.37 -46.89 -36.08
C LYS A 152 13.51 -48.26 -36.71
N ALA A 153 12.45 -49.07 -36.72
CA ALA A 153 12.44 -50.38 -37.36
C ALA A 153 12.70 -50.27 -38.88
N LEU A 154 12.05 -49.31 -39.56
CA LEU A 154 12.28 -49.06 -41.00
C LEU A 154 13.73 -48.67 -41.29
N LYS A 155 14.33 -47.79 -40.47
CA LYS A 155 15.76 -47.45 -40.60
C LYS A 155 16.65 -48.68 -40.43
N HIS A 156 16.32 -49.56 -39.47
CA HIS A 156 17.08 -50.79 -39.25
C HIS A 156 16.95 -51.78 -40.40
N ILE A 157 15.76 -51.91 -41.00
CA ILE A 157 15.56 -52.71 -42.21
C ILE A 157 16.42 -52.16 -43.35
N GLN A 158 16.40 -50.84 -43.57
CA GLN A 158 17.23 -50.21 -44.61
C GLN A 158 18.73 -50.41 -44.39
N THR A 159 19.21 -50.39 -43.13
CA THR A 159 20.62 -50.69 -42.84
C THR A 159 20.95 -52.15 -43.13
N MET A 160 20.09 -53.09 -42.71
CA MET A 160 20.29 -54.52 -43.00
C MET A 160 20.24 -54.82 -44.50
N GLU A 161 19.34 -54.19 -45.24
CA GLU A 161 19.28 -54.33 -46.70
C GLU A 161 20.56 -53.82 -47.38
N ARG A 162 21.12 -52.71 -46.89
CA ARG A 162 22.40 -52.18 -47.38
C ARG A 162 23.55 -53.14 -47.07
N GLU A 163 23.63 -53.64 -45.84
CA GLU A 163 24.66 -54.62 -45.41
C GLU A 163 24.57 -55.92 -46.21
N LEU A 164 23.35 -56.43 -46.47
CA LEU A 164 23.15 -57.61 -47.33
C LEU A 164 23.59 -57.36 -48.77
N ALA A 165 23.30 -56.17 -49.33
CA ALA A 165 23.74 -55.80 -50.66
C ALA A 165 25.27 -55.68 -50.74
N GLU A 166 25.91 -55.14 -49.71
CA GLU A 166 27.36 -55.04 -49.59
C GLU A 166 28.00 -56.42 -49.45
N MET A 167 27.48 -57.28 -48.56
CA MET A 167 27.96 -58.66 -48.41
C MET A 167 27.85 -59.46 -49.70
N ARG A 168 26.77 -59.31 -50.47
CA ARG A 168 26.62 -59.97 -51.78
C ARG A 168 27.67 -59.50 -52.78
N LYS A 169 27.94 -58.20 -52.86
CA LYS A 169 29.01 -57.65 -53.71
C LYS A 169 30.39 -58.16 -53.28
N MET A 170 30.64 -58.23 -51.98
CA MET A 170 31.87 -58.75 -51.43
C MET A 170 32.05 -60.25 -51.75
N ASP A 171 31.01 -61.08 -51.56
CA ASP A 171 31.07 -62.51 -51.88
C ASP A 171 31.37 -62.76 -53.37
N GLU A 172 30.78 -61.96 -54.27
CA GLU A 172 31.11 -61.98 -55.70
C GLU A 172 32.56 -61.56 -55.98
N GLN A 173 33.08 -60.57 -55.25
CA GLN A 173 34.44 -60.06 -55.41
C GLN A 173 35.52 -61.01 -54.84
N TYR A 174 35.22 -61.74 -53.77
CA TYR A 174 36.17 -62.65 -53.11
C TYR A 174 36.18 -64.07 -53.71
N ARG A 175 35.22 -64.43 -54.57
CA ARG A 175 35.16 -65.71 -55.28
C ARG A 175 36.20 -65.79 -56.41
N GLY A 176 37.48 -65.83 -56.06
CA GLY A 176 38.59 -65.99 -57.02
C GLY A 176 39.91 -65.31 -56.66
N MET A 177 40.04 -64.70 -55.48
CA MET A 177 41.29 -64.03 -55.09
C MET A 177 42.41 -65.03 -54.74
N THR A 178 43.61 -64.76 -55.25
CA THR A 178 44.84 -65.48 -54.92
C THR A 178 45.39 -65.01 -53.57
N LEU A 179 46.18 -65.87 -52.90
CA LEU A 179 46.72 -65.63 -51.55
C LEU A 179 47.54 -64.33 -51.44
N GLU A 180 48.32 -63.97 -52.46
CA GLU A 180 49.13 -62.73 -52.45
C GLU A 180 48.24 -61.48 -52.40
N HIS A 181 47.18 -61.44 -53.19
CA HIS A 181 46.26 -60.30 -53.20
C HIS A 181 45.53 -60.15 -51.86
N SER A 182 45.23 -61.26 -51.17
CA SER A 182 44.65 -61.19 -49.82
C SER A 182 45.60 -60.56 -48.79
N GLN A 183 46.92 -60.73 -48.93
CA GLN A 183 47.90 -60.10 -48.05
C GLN A 183 48.01 -58.59 -48.27
N GLU A 184 47.96 -58.15 -49.54
CA GLU A 184 47.94 -56.71 -49.87
C GLU A 184 46.69 -56.03 -49.32
N VAL A 185 45.51 -56.67 -49.46
CA VAL A 185 44.24 -56.16 -48.91
C VAL A 185 44.30 -56.06 -47.39
N LEU A 186 44.87 -57.07 -46.70
CA LEU A 186 45.05 -57.03 -45.25
C LEU A 186 45.97 -55.89 -44.80
N ALA A 187 47.07 -55.65 -45.52
CA ALA A 187 47.97 -54.54 -45.22
C ALA A 187 47.27 -53.18 -45.39
N ALA A 188 46.52 -53.01 -46.48
CA ALA A 188 45.74 -51.81 -46.74
C ALA A 188 44.65 -51.59 -45.68
N GLN A 189 43.92 -52.63 -45.29
CA GLN A 189 42.92 -52.57 -44.22
C GLN A 189 43.54 -52.22 -42.87
N THR A 190 44.72 -52.77 -42.55
CA THR A 190 45.44 -52.43 -41.31
C THR A 190 45.83 -50.95 -41.29
N GLN A 191 46.27 -50.40 -42.42
CA GLN A 191 46.58 -48.99 -42.55
C GLN A 191 45.31 -48.11 -42.42
N GLN A 192 44.19 -48.50 -43.03
CA GLN A 192 42.91 -47.80 -42.91
C GLN A 192 42.38 -47.83 -41.47
N LEU A 193 42.50 -48.95 -40.77
CA LEU A 193 42.14 -49.04 -39.35
C LEU A 193 43.00 -48.12 -38.49
N HIS A 194 44.29 -47.99 -38.80
CA HIS A 194 45.15 -47.06 -38.10
C HIS A 194 44.74 -45.60 -38.33
N GLN A 195 44.37 -45.23 -39.57
CA GLN A 195 43.84 -43.90 -39.89
C GLN A 195 42.50 -43.63 -39.16
N LEU A 196 41.56 -44.59 -39.21
CA LEU A 196 40.29 -44.47 -38.50
C LEU A 196 40.47 -44.32 -36.99
N HIS A 197 41.47 -44.98 -36.40
CA HIS A 197 41.80 -44.78 -34.99
C HIS A 197 42.34 -43.38 -34.69
N GLN A 198 43.20 -42.84 -35.56
CA GLN A 198 43.66 -41.45 -35.42
C GLN A 198 42.50 -40.46 -35.54
N ASP A 199 41.61 -40.66 -36.50
CA ASP A 199 40.42 -39.81 -36.69
C ASP A 199 39.47 -39.91 -35.49
N LEU A 200 39.28 -41.11 -34.91
CA LEU A 200 38.51 -41.30 -33.68
C LEU A 200 39.14 -40.56 -32.50
N ASP A 201 40.47 -40.62 -32.36
CA ASP A 201 41.19 -39.91 -31.30
C ASP A 201 41.07 -38.38 -31.45
N GLU A 202 41.12 -37.87 -32.69
CA GLU A 202 40.88 -36.45 -32.98
C GLU A 202 39.43 -36.03 -32.66
N MET A 203 38.44 -36.79 -33.15
CA MET A 203 37.03 -36.51 -32.89
C MET A 203 36.66 -36.63 -31.41
N THR A 204 37.28 -37.54 -30.67
CA THR A 204 37.06 -37.67 -29.22
C THR A 204 37.64 -36.48 -28.47
N ALA A 205 38.84 -36.01 -28.83
CA ALA A 205 39.43 -34.79 -28.29
C ALA A 205 38.57 -33.54 -28.60
N GLU A 206 38.04 -33.43 -29.83
CA GLU A 206 37.10 -32.35 -30.18
C GLU A 206 35.82 -32.42 -29.35
N THR A 207 35.27 -33.62 -29.15
CA THR A 207 34.07 -33.84 -28.34
C THR A 207 34.31 -33.44 -26.87
N GLU A 208 35.48 -33.73 -26.32
CA GLU A 208 35.86 -33.31 -24.97
C GLU A 208 36.01 -31.79 -24.87
N ASN A 209 36.61 -31.15 -25.87
CA ASN A 209 36.70 -29.69 -25.94
C ASN A 209 35.32 -29.04 -26.02
N LEU A 210 34.43 -29.56 -26.87
CA LEU A 210 33.04 -29.07 -26.97
C LEU A 210 32.26 -29.27 -25.67
N LYS A 211 32.41 -30.42 -24.99
CA LYS A 211 31.81 -30.64 -23.66
C LYS A 211 32.32 -29.65 -22.63
N TRP A 212 33.61 -29.33 -22.66
CA TRP A 212 34.19 -28.31 -21.79
C TRP A 212 33.59 -26.92 -22.07
N GLN A 213 33.47 -26.53 -23.35
CA GLN A 213 32.82 -25.27 -23.75
C GLN A 213 31.33 -25.23 -23.37
N GLU A 214 30.60 -26.33 -23.54
CA GLU A 214 29.20 -26.45 -23.12
C GLU A 214 29.05 -26.24 -21.61
N SER A 215 29.97 -26.82 -20.81
CA SER A 215 30.01 -26.63 -19.36
C SER A 215 30.24 -25.16 -18.97
N GLN A 216 31.18 -24.49 -19.63
CA GLN A 216 31.44 -23.05 -19.44
C GLN A 216 30.21 -22.20 -19.77
N LEU A 217 29.55 -22.49 -20.90
CA LEU A 217 28.33 -21.78 -21.30
C LEU A 217 27.16 -22.05 -20.34
N LYS A 218 27.02 -23.28 -19.82
CA LYS A 218 26.01 -23.61 -18.81
C LYS A 218 26.23 -22.82 -17.52
N GLU A 219 27.47 -22.71 -17.04
CA GLU A 219 27.79 -21.93 -15.84
C GLU A 219 27.51 -20.43 -16.06
N SER A 220 27.89 -19.89 -17.22
CA SER A 220 27.60 -18.50 -17.59
C SER A 220 26.09 -18.24 -17.69
N ASN A 221 25.34 -19.16 -18.30
CA ASN A 221 23.89 -19.07 -18.40
C ASN A 221 23.23 -19.11 -17.01
N GLN A 222 23.69 -20.01 -16.12
CA GLN A 222 23.21 -20.08 -14.74
C GLN A 222 23.45 -18.77 -13.97
N LYS A 223 24.59 -18.09 -14.19
CA LYS A 223 24.88 -16.76 -13.63
C LYS A 223 23.93 -15.69 -14.17
N VAL A 224 23.61 -15.70 -15.46
CA VAL A 224 22.66 -14.75 -16.06
C VAL A 224 21.23 -15.00 -15.56
N VAL A 225 20.83 -16.27 -15.42
CA VAL A 225 19.51 -16.65 -14.89
C VAL A 225 19.34 -16.18 -13.44
N SER A 226 20.35 -16.37 -12.58
CA SER A 226 20.28 -15.91 -11.19
C SER A 226 20.22 -14.37 -11.10
N GLN A 227 20.99 -13.66 -11.93
CA GLN A 227 20.91 -12.20 -12.05
C GLN A 227 19.53 -11.73 -12.50
N ARG A 228 18.94 -12.38 -13.51
CA ARG A 228 17.58 -12.07 -13.98
C ARG A 228 16.56 -12.23 -12.85
N ILE A 229 16.60 -13.35 -12.12
CA ILE A 229 15.69 -13.61 -11.00
C ILE A 229 15.82 -12.52 -9.93
N GLN A 230 17.04 -12.10 -9.60
CA GLN A 230 17.31 -11.05 -8.64
C GLN A 230 16.79 -9.67 -9.09
N LEU A 231 16.98 -9.31 -10.37
CA LEU A 231 16.46 -8.06 -10.91
C LEU A 231 14.93 -8.08 -10.99
N GLU A 232 14.33 -9.22 -11.33
CA GLU A 232 12.88 -9.38 -11.37
C GLU A 232 12.26 -9.28 -9.97
N SER A 233 12.89 -9.85 -8.93
CA SER A 233 12.43 -9.68 -7.56
C SER A 233 12.55 -8.22 -7.10
N GLN A 234 13.66 -7.53 -7.41
CA GLN A 234 13.82 -6.10 -7.13
C GLN A 234 12.77 -5.25 -7.85
N ALA A 235 12.46 -5.55 -9.13
CA ALA A 235 11.43 -4.85 -9.88
C ALA A 235 10.03 -5.07 -9.28
N LYS A 236 9.71 -6.31 -8.86
CA LYS A 236 8.45 -6.63 -8.18
C LYS A 236 8.34 -5.92 -6.83
N GLU A 237 9.43 -5.84 -6.07
CA GLU A 237 9.46 -5.08 -4.82
C GLU A 237 9.27 -3.58 -5.06
N ALA A 238 9.96 -3.01 -6.05
CA ALA A 238 9.79 -1.62 -6.45
C ALA A 238 8.34 -1.34 -6.86
N PHE A 239 7.72 -2.25 -7.63
CA PHE A 239 6.32 -2.15 -8.03
C PHE A 239 5.36 -2.26 -6.83
N ARG A 240 5.63 -3.17 -5.88
CA ARG A 240 4.86 -3.28 -4.64
C ARG A 240 4.98 -1.99 -3.82
N MET A 241 6.19 -1.46 -3.71
CA MET A 241 6.44 -0.20 -3.01
C MET A 241 5.73 0.96 -3.71
N SER A 242 5.74 1.05 -5.04
CA SER A 242 5.01 2.08 -5.78
C SER A 242 3.50 1.90 -5.71
N ALA A 243 2.99 0.66 -5.70
CA ALA A 243 1.56 0.39 -5.56
C ALA A 243 1.02 0.74 -4.16
N LEU A 244 1.87 0.65 -3.12
CA LEU A 244 1.58 1.15 -1.79
C LEU A 244 1.65 2.69 -1.71
N ARG A 245 2.37 3.35 -2.62
CA ARG A 245 2.36 4.81 -2.79
C ARG A 245 1.13 5.23 -3.59
N ARG A 246 -0.05 5.12 -2.98
CA ARG A 246 -1.20 5.92 -3.43
C ARG A 246 -0.90 7.38 -3.07
N PRO A 247 -0.82 8.29 -4.05
CA PRO A 247 -0.49 9.70 -3.78
C PRO A 247 -1.48 10.34 -2.80
N GLU A 248 -2.73 9.87 -2.77
CA GLU A 248 -3.75 10.32 -1.81
C GLU A 248 -3.42 9.89 -0.37
N ILE A 249 -2.91 8.67 -0.18
CA ILE A 249 -2.52 8.15 1.13
C ILE A 249 -1.23 8.82 1.61
N GLU A 250 -0.27 9.08 0.71
CA GLU A 250 0.93 9.83 1.05
C GLU A 250 0.61 11.27 1.47
N TYR A 251 -0.35 11.91 0.79
CA TYR A 251 -0.82 13.23 1.15
C TYR A 251 -1.51 13.21 2.53
N ALA A 252 -2.47 12.31 2.74
CA ALA A 252 -3.15 12.17 4.03
C ALA A 252 -2.18 11.83 5.18
N TYR A 253 -1.19 10.96 4.94
CA TYR A 253 -0.17 10.63 5.94
C TYR A 253 0.70 11.83 6.30
N LYS A 254 1.11 12.64 5.31
CA LYS A 254 1.86 13.88 5.55
C LYS A 254 1.03 14.90 6.33
N GLU A 255 -0.25 15.02 6.04
CA GLU A 255 -1.17 15.91 6.76
C GLU A 255 -1.36 15.46 8.21
N CYS A 256 -1.57 14.15 8.44
CA CYS A 256 -1.61 13.58 9.79
C CYS A 256 -0.30 13.79 10.56
N LEU A 257 0.86 13.63 9.92
CA LEU A 257 2.16 13.91 10.54
C LEU A 257 2.33 15.39 10.89
N ALA A 258 1.91 16.30 10.01
CA ALA A 258 1.96 17.74 10.26
C ALA A 258 1.05 18.14 11.42
N ALA A 259 -0.19 17.65 11.45
CA ALA A 259 -1.12 17.87 12.55
C ALA A 259 -0.57 17.30 13.87
N THR A 260 -0.04 16.07 13.86
CA THR A 260 0.57 15.44 15.04
C THR A 260 1.72 16.27 15.58
N LYS A 261 2.57 16.81 14.68
CA LYS A 261 3.68 17.69 15.09
C LYS A 261 3.18 19.00 15.70
N GLN A 262 2.14 19.62 15.14
CA GLN A 262 1.53 20.82 15.74
C GLN A 262 0.96 20.54 17.13
N TYR A 263 0.31 19.39 17.34
CA TYR A 263 -0.15 18.96 18.66
C TYR A 263 1.01 18.69 19.62
N GLN A 264 2.09 18.05 19.14
CA GLN A 264 3.30 17.83 19.94
C GLN A 264 3.91 19.15 20.40
N ASP A 265 4.05 20.11 19.49
CA ASP A 265 4.58 21.44 19.78
C ASP A 265 3.67 22.19 20.78
N GLY A 266 2.34 22.10 20.64
CA GLY A 266 1.37 22.73 21.55
C GLY A 266 1.33 22.11 22.95
N VAL A 267 1.55 20.79 23.06
CA VAL A 267 1.58 20.06 24.34
C VAL A 267 2.97 20.09 24.99
N GLY A 268 4.00 20.54 24.26
CA GLY A 268 5.39 20.51 24.72
C GLY A 268 5.99 19.10 24.72
N LEU A 269 5.49 18.20 23.87
CA LEU A 269 6.03 16.85 23.71
C LEU A 269 7.21 16.89 22.72
N ALA A 270 8.43 16.67 23.22
CA ALA A 270 9.67 16.78 22.45
C ALA A 270 9.96 15.56 21.59
N SER A 271 9.69 14.35 22.11
CA SER A 271 9.85 13.12 21.32
C SER A 271 8.92 12.01 21.79
N ILE A 272 8.45 11.20 20.84
CA ILE A 272 7.75 9.94 21.08
C ILE A 272 8.62 8.84 20.47
N GLN A 273 9.11 7.93 21.29
CA GLN A 273 9.91 6.79 20.82
C GLN A 273 9.25 5.49 21.23
N TYR A 274 8.92 4.67 20.23
CA TYR A 274 8.46 3.30 20.47
C TYR A 274 9.67 2.37 20.45
N LEU A 275 10.00 1.80 21.62
CA LEU A 275 11.09 0.83 21.73
C LEU A 275 10.53 -0.57 21.52
N THR A 276 10.81 -1.16 20.35
CA THR A 276 10.34 -2.50 19.97
C THR A 276 10.84 -3.57 20.93
N ASP A 277 12.11 -3.47 21.36
CA ASP A 277 12.78 -4.48 22.18
C ASP A 277 12.17 -4.63 23.58
N SER A 278 11.65 -3.54 24.16
CA SER A 278 11.02 -3.56 25.48
C SER A 278 9.51 -3.35 25.44
N ASN A 279 8.90 -3.38 24.25
CA ASN A 279 7.47 -3.13 24.01
C ASN A 279 6.98 -1.94 24.85
N SER A 280 7.66 -0.80 24.72
CA SER A 280 7.44 0.35 25.60
C SER A 280 7.44 1.65 24.83
N LEU A 281 6.49 2.52 25.16
CA LEU A 281 6.39 3.87 24.64
C LEU A 281 7.14 4.82 25.58
N ILE A 282 8.11 5.55 25.04
CA ILE A 282 8.86 6.59 25.74
C ILE A 282 8.33 7.94 25.27
N LEU A 283 7.79 8.72 26.19
CA LEU A 283 7.32 10.08 25.96
C LEU A 283 8.29 11.05 26.64
N GLU A 284 8.89 11.94 25.85
CA GLU A 284 9.78 12.99 26.33
C GLU A 284 9.04 14.32 26.25
N TYR A 285 8.71 14.91 27.39
CA TYR A 285 8.12 16.26 27.46
C TYR A 285 9.20 17.29 27.74
N ARG A 286 9.16 18.41 27.02
CA ARG A 286 9.98 19.59 27.24
C ARG A 286 9.08 20.74 27.63
N ILE A 287 9.14 21.13 28.90
CA ILE A 287 8.33 22.22 29.42
C ILE A 287 9.18 23.48 29.46
N LEU A 288 8.69 24.54 28.81
CA LEU A 288 9.33 25.85 28.80
C LEU A 288 8.91 26.62 30.07
N PRO A 289 9.83 26.93 30.99
CA PRO A 289 9.50 27.73 32.17
C PRO A 289 9.07 29.14 31.74
N GLY A 290 7.86 29.54 32.10
CA GLY A 290 7.32 30.89 31.84
C GLY A 290 6.20 30.98 30.80
N SER A 291 5.76 29.87 30.19
CA SER A 291 4.48 29.89 29.48
C SER A 291 3.34 29.86 30.51
N GLY A 292 2.79 31.03 30.85
CA GLY A 292 1.53 31.10 31.57
C GLY A 292 0.43 30.32 30.83
N PRO A 293 -0.70 29.98 31.50
CA PRO A 293 -1.77 29.22 30.87
C PRO A 293 -2.20 29.93 29.58
N VAL A 294 -1.98 29.25 28.45
CA VAL A 294 -2.33 29.74 27.12
C VAL A 294 -3.85 29.74 27.04
N HIS A 295 -4.47 30.84 27.48
CA HIS A 295 -5.81 31.19 27.04
C HIS A 295 -5.72 31.45 25.54
N THR A 296 -6.42 30.60 24.78
CA THR A 296 -6.80 30.72 23.37
C THR A 296 -6.51 32.10 22.76
N ALA A 297 -5.32 32.27 22.19
CA ALA A 297 -4.93 33.49 21.49
C ALA A 297 -4.79 33.18 20.00
N ASN A 298 -5.55 33.93 19.20
CA ASN A 298 -5.57 33.92 17.74
C ASN A 298 -4.16 33.95 17.13
N PRO A 299 -3.87 33.14 16.10
CA PRO A 299 -2.60 33.16 15.39
C PRO A 299 -2.63 34.25 14.32
N GLY A 300 -2.36 35.49 14.71
CA GLY A 300 -2.23 36.58 13.76
C GLY A 300 -1.66 37.80 14.44
N ILE A 301 -0.33 37.96 14.39
CA ILE A 301 0.42 39.23 14.27
C ILE A 301 1.92 38.89 14.29
N SER A 302 2.63 39.48 13.34
CA SER A 302 4.06 39.29 13.08
C SER A 302 4.95 39.87 14.19
N ALA A 303 6.00 39.14 14.55
CA ALA A 303 7.03 39.60 15.46
C ALA A 303 8.10 40.44 14.72
N GLN A 304 8.16 41.75 15.01
CA GLN A 304 9.33 42.58 14.75
C GLN A 304 10.32 42.47 15.91
N ALA A 305 11.59 42.29 15.54
CA ALA A 305 12.71 42.02 16.40
C ALA A 305 13.17 43.24 17.20
N ALA A 306 13.29 43.08 18.52
CA ALA A 306 14.11 43.94 19.37
C ALA A 306 15.27 43.11 19.95
N SER A 307 16.47 43.29 19.38
CA SER A 307 17.70 42.65 19.83
C SER A 307 18.27 43.43 21.02
N SER A 308 18.16 42.89 22.23
CA SER A 308 18.97 43.32 23.36
C SER A 308 19.88 42.16 23.81
N ARG A 309 21.19 42.42 23.80
CA ARG A 309 22.24 41.48 24.18
C ARG A 309 22.21 41.28 25.69
N THR A 310 21.47 40.30 26.17
CA THR A 310 21.58 39.78 27.54
C THR A 310 22.26 38.40 27.51
N ARG A 311 23.15 38.16 28.47
CA ARG A 311 23.92 36.90 28.60
C ARG A 311 22.95 35.72 28.59
N THR A 312 23.02 34.91 27.54
CA THR A 312 22.19 33.72 27.32
C THR A 312 22.54 32.65 28.35
N ARG A 313 21.95 32.70 29.53
CA ARG A 313 21.82 31.50 30.36
C ARG A 313 20.97 30.52 29.55
N LYS A 314 21.54 29.38 29.16
CA LYS A 314 20.77 28.30 28.53
C LYS A 314 19.59 27.99 29.46
N PRO A 315 18.34 28.14 29.01
CA PRO A 315 17.20 27.78 29.84
C PRO A 315 17.37 26.31 30.22
N VAL A 316 17.38 26.02 31.52
CA VAL A 316 17.34 24.65 32.01
C VAL A 316 15.91 24.18 31.77
N LEU A 317 15.74 23.32 30.77
CA LEU A 317 14.44 22.79 30.40
C LEU A 317 14.17 21.56 31.26
N MET A 318 13.00 21.53 31.88
CA MET A 318 12.54 20.33 32.57
C MET A 318 12.20 19.27 31.53
N GLN A 319 12.72 18.06 31.74
CA GLN A 319 12.50 16.92 30.87
C GLN A 319 11.79 15.81 31.66
N ILE A 320 10.60 15.43 31.20
CA ILE A 320 9.85 14.31 31.78
C ILE A 320 9.95 13.14 30.79
N LEU A 321 10.55 12.04 31.23
CA LEU A 321 10.66 10.80 30.48
C LEU A 321 9.68 9.77 31.06
N ILE A 322 8.60 9.51 30.35
CA ILE A 322 7.56 8.56 30.78
C ILE A 322 7.66 7.29 29.94
N LYS A 323 7.84 6.13 30.58
CA LYS A 323 7.85 4.81 29.95
C LYS A 323 6.53 4.10 30.24
N ILE A 324 5.75 3.79 29.21
CA ILE A 324 4.41 3.20 29.31
C ILE A 324 4.36 1.89 28.52
N HIS A 325 3.64 0.90 29.03
CA HIS A 325 3.32 -0.30 28.28
C HIS A 325 2.15 -0.02 27.30
N PRO A 326 2.33 -0.21 25.98
CA PRO A 326 1.44 0.29 24.95
C PRO A 326 0.05 -0.35 24.97
N ARG A 327 -0.06 -1.61 25.40
CA ARG A 327 -1.36 -2.32 25.44
C ARG A 327 -2.15 -2.11 26.72
N SER A 328 -1.47 -1.90 27.84
CA SER A 328 -2.14 -1.82 29.15
C SER A 328 -2.24 -0.39 29.68
N GLY A 329 -1.60 0.57 29.00
CA GLY A 329 -1.45 1.93 29.51
C GLY A 329 -0.68 1.97 30.83
N ARG A 330 0.03 0.87 31.21
CA ARG A 330 0.66 0.76 32.52
C ARG A 330 1.95 1.56 32.58
N LEU A 331 2.08 2.42 33.57
CA LEU A 331 3.28 3.19 33.85
C LEU A 331 4.41 2.24 34.31
N LEU A 332 5.46 2.11 33.50
CA LEU A 332 6.61 1.24 33.79
C LEU A 332 7.65 1.97 34.64
N SER A 333 8.08 3.14 34.15
CA SER A 333 9.04 4.01 34.82
C SER A 333 8.82 5.45 34.42
N VAL A 334 9.15 6.37 35.33
CA VAL A 334 9.17 7.81 35.09
C VAL A 334 10.52 8.31 35.55
N ASN A 335 11.20 9.07 34.70
CA ASN A 335 12.39 9.82 35.08
C ASN A 335 12.11 11.31 34.83
N ILE A 336 12.32 12.14 35.84
CA ILE A 336 12.09 13.58 35.76
C ILE A 336 13.43 14.25 36.00
N GLU A 337 13.96 14.88 34.96
CA GLU A 337 15.23 15.57 35.00
C GLU A 337 14.98 17.09 35.10
N ASN A 338 15.79 17.75 35.92
CA ASN A 338 15.76 19.19 36.13
C ASN A 338 14.43 19.75 36.69
N ALA A 339 13.72 19.00 37.54
CA ALA A 339 12.47 19.45 38.17
C ALA A 339 12.64 20.61 39.16
N GLY A 340 13.84 20.80 39.72
CA GLY A 340 14.10 21.80 40.76
C GLY A 340 13.46 21.49 42.13
N CYS A 341 12.65 20.44 42.25
CA CYS A 341 11.98 20.00 43.47
C CYS A 341 11.96 18.46 43.59
N ASP A 342 11.65 17.93 44.79
CA ASP A 342 11.46 16.48 44.99
C ASP A 342 10.06 16.05 44.54
N VAL A 343 10.02 15.11 43.62
CA VAL A 343 8.81 14.59 42.93
C VAL A 343 8.63 13.08 43.13
N LYS A 344 9.44 12.45 44.00
CA LYS A 344 9.40 10.99 44.22
C LYS A 344 8.06 10.48 44.74
N ASP A 345 7.41 11.24 45.60
CA ASP A 345 6.09 10.93 46.16
C ASP A 345 5.00 10.96 45.07
N ILE A 346 5.01 11.98 44.19
CA ILE A 346 4.09 12.05 43.03
C ILE A 346 4.28 10.83 42.12
N ILE A 347 5.54 10.49 41.81
CA ILE A 347 5.86 9.33 40.96
C ILE A 347 5.32 8.04 41.58
N GLN A 348 5.47 7.86 42.90
CA GLN A 348 4.94 6.68 43.60
C GLN A 348 3.40 6.62 43.57
N VAL A 349 2.73 7.74 43.83
CA VAL A 349 1.27 7.82 43.81
C VAL A 349 0.72 7.57 42.40
N ALA A 350 1.33 8.19 41.38
CA ALA A 350 0.96 7.98 39.99
C ALA A 350 1.17 6.53 39.54
N LYS A 351 2.27 5.89 39.96
CA LYS A 351 2.55 4.48 39.65
C LYS A 351 1.58 3.54 40.36
N ALA A 352 1.15 3.86 41.57
CA ALA A 352 0.15 3.09 42.30
C ALA A 352 -1.25 3.19 41.68
N ARG A 353 -1.63 4.39 41.22
CA ARG A 353 -2.93 4.66 40.58
C ARG A 353 -2.97 4.33 39.10
N ASN A 354 -1.82 4.12 38.48
CA ASN A 354 -1.64 4.04 37.04
C ASN A 354 -2.23 5.24 36.28
N ASP A 355 -2.06 6.44 36.85
CA ASP A 355 -2.66 7.68 36.37
C ASP A 355 -1.56 8.65 35.89
N ILE A 356 -1.39 8.70 34.56
CA ILE A 356 -0.39 9.56 33.90
C ILE A 356 -0.83 11.02 33.93
N SER A 357 -2.14 11.28 33.85
CA SER A 357 -2.68 12.63 33.90
C SER A 357 -2.34 13.28 35.24
N PHE A 358 -2.58 12.55 36.34
CA PHE A 358 -2.19 12.97 37.68
C PHE A 358 -0.69 13.26 37.80
N LEU A 359 0.16 12.38 37.24
CA LEU A 359 1.61 12.57 37.23
C LEU A 359 1.98 13.90 36.56
N VAL A 360 1.48 14.16 35.36
CA VAL A 360 1.85 15.34 34.58
C VAL A 360 1.33 16.62 35.25
N THR A 361 0.06 16.65 35.67
CA THR A 361 -0.55 17.84 36.27
C THR A 361 0.09 18.22 37.60
N GLU A 362 0.31 17.24 38.48
CA GLU A 362 0.86 17.49 39.82
C GLU A 362 2.36 17.85 39.76
N THR A 363 3.10 17.23 38.83
CA THR A 363 4.51 17.59 38.59
C THR A 363 4.60 19.02 38.06
N LEU A 364 3.77 19.40 37.09
CA LEU A 364 3.73 20.76 36.55
C LEU A 364 3.39 21.79 37.63
N ASP A 365 2.36 21.54 38.44
CA ASP A 365 1.95 22.45 39.51
C ASP A 365 3.06 22.66 40.55
N ARG A 366 3.75 21.59 40.96
CA ARG A 366 4.89 21.72 41.90
C ARG A 366 6.09 22.44 41.30
N VAL A 367 6.41 22.20 40.04
CA VAL A 367 7.54 22.83 39.36
C VAL A 367 7.26 24.32 39.16
N MET A 368 6.02 24.69 38.78
CA MET A 368 5.58 26.08 38.72
C MET A 368 5.65 26.78 40.09
N LYS A 369 5.26 26.10 41.17
CA LYS A 369 5.37 26.65 42.54
C LYS A 369 6.82 26.81 43.00
N ALA A 370 7.73 25.94 42.56
CA ALA A 370 9.15 26.00 42.90
C ALA A 370 9.92 27.06 42.09
N HIS A 371 9.42 27.42 40.91
CA HIS A 371 9.99 28.42 40.00
C HIS A 371 8.96 29.51 39.63
N PRO A 372 8.59 30.39 40.58
CA PRO A 372 7.64 31.48 40.35
C PRO A 372 8.14 32.57 39.38
#